data_AF-A0A7C6Y753-F1
#
_entry.id   AF-A0A7C6Y753-F1
#
_cell.length_a   1.000
_cell.length_b   1.000
_cell.length_c   1.000
_cell.angle_alpha   90.00
_cell.angle_beta   90.00
_cell.angle_gamma   90.00
#
_symmetry.space_group_name_H-M   'P 1'
#
loop_
_entity.id
_entity.type
_entity.pdbx_description
1 polymer ?
#
loop_
_entity_poly.entity_id
_entity_poly.type
_entity_poly.pdbx_seq_one_letter_code
_entity_poly.pdbx_strand_id
1 'polypeptide(L)' 'MKTIYDNRLYADLEKNPDWKTLFDADFYPKNPSIPILCGGLDHIKRTKKFFVFLDIGCNGRDNSFRIGRKEKK' A
#
# COMPACT_ATOMS: atom_id res chain seq x y z
N MET A 1 9.42 7.34 -1.44
CA MET A 1 8.08 6.72 -1.35
C MET A 1 7.59 6.27 -2.74
N LYS A 2 7.44 4.96 -2.96
CA LYS A 2 7.02 4.35 -4.23
C LYS A 2 5.52 4.55 -4.48
N THR A 3 5.12 4.78 -5.73
CA THR A 3 3.69 4.84 -6.12
C THR A 3 3.32 3.62 -6.94
N ILE A 4 2.32 2.88 -6.50
CA ILE A 4 1.77 1.70 -7.18
C ILE A 4 0.41 2.10 -7.74
N TYR A 5 0.25 1.97 -9.06
CA TYR A 5 -1.02 2.26 -9.71
C TYR A 5 -1.77 0.96 -9.95
N ASP A 6 -2.80 0.71 -9.15
CA ASP A 6 -3.62 -0.49 -9.21
C ASP A 6 -5.07 -0.15 -8.90
N ASN A 7 -5.90 -0.13 -9.94
CA ASN A 7 -7.30 0.25 -9.81
C ASN A 7 -8.12 -0.76 -9.02
N ARG A 8 -7.78 -2.06 -9.09
CA ARG A 8 -8.50 -3.11 -8.37
C ARG A 8 -8.16 -3.05 -6.89
N LEU A 9 -6.86 -3.02 -6.58
CA LEU A 9 -6.40 -2.93 -5.20
C LEU A 9 -6.83 -1.61 -4.54
N TYR A 10 -6.85 -0.51 -5.29
CA TYR A 10 -7.39 0.75 -4.79
C TYR A 10 -8.88 0.64 -4.44
N ALA A 11 -9.69 0.00 -5.29
CA ALA A 11 -11.11 -0.20 -5.02
C ALA A 11 -11.37 -1.11 -3.81
N ASP A 12 -10.52 -2.12 -3.60
CA ASP A 12 -10.57 -2.96 -2.39
C ASP A 12 -10.25 -2.13 -1.14
N LEU A 13 -9.22 -1.27 -1.20
CA LEU A 13 -8.83 -0.38 -0.11
C LEU A 13 -9.88 0.69 0.21
N GLU A 14 -10.69 1.09 -0.76
CA GLU A 14 -11.84 1.98 -0.50
C GLU A 14 -12.92 1.31 0.32
N LYS A 15 -13.08 0.00 0.18
CA LYS A 15 -14.03 -0.78 0.99
C LYS A 15 -13.45 -1.13 2.35
N ASN A 16 -12.17 -1.50 2.40
CA ASN A 16 -11.49 -1.86 3.64
C ASN A 16 -10.06 -1.27 3.68
N PRO A 17 -9.87 -0.10 4.33
CA PRO A 17 -8.60 0.62 4.37
C PRO A 17 -7.64 0.04 5.44
N ASP A 18 -7.35 -1.26 5.34
CA ASP A 18 -6.45 -2.01 6.21
C ASP A 18 -5.23 -2.49 5.41
N TRP A 19 -4.08 -2.62 6.07
CA TRP A 19 -2.88 -3.20 5.48
C TRP A 19 -3.10 -4.65 5.05
N LYS A 20 -3.97 -5.40 5.74
CA LYS A 20 -4.31 -6.78 5.35
C LYS A 20 -4.94 -6.86 3.97
N THR A 21 -5.63 -5.80 3.52
CA THR A 21 -6.24 -5.73 2.18
C THR A 21 -5.20 -5.82 1.05
N LEU A 22 -3.94 -5.51 1.35
CA LEU A 22 -2.81 -5.63 0.43
C LEU A 22 -2.43 -7.07 0.09
N PHE A 23 -2.84 -8.01 0.93
CA PHE A 23 -2.44 -9.41 0.86
C PHE A 23 -3.62 -10.31 0.52
N ASP A 24 -3.35 -11.45 -0.10
CA ASP A 24 -4.32 -12.52 -0.27
C ASP A 24 -4.44 -13.38 1.01
N ALA A 25 -5.21 -14.46 0.92
CA ALA A 25 -5.47 -15.35 2.05
C ALA A 25 -4.20 -16.08 2.54
N ASP A 26 -3.21 -16.26 1.68
CA ASP A 26 -1.94 -16.92 1.96
C ASP A 26 -0.85 -15.90 2.36
N PHE A 27 -1.23 -14.65 2.63
CA PHE A 27 -0.36 -13.53 2.95
C PHE A 27 0.64 -13.15 1.86
N TYR A 28 0.38 -13.50 0.59
CA TYR A 28 1.14 -12.97 -0.55
C TYR A 28 0.60 -11.60 -0.98
N PRO A 29 1.47 -10.66 -1.38
CA PRO A 29 1.03 -9.36 -1.83
C PRO A 29 0.21 -9.48 -3.13
N LYS A 30 -1.02 -8.98 -3.13
CA LYS A 30 -1.91 -8.95 -4.32
C LYS A 30 -1.31 -8.20 -5.50
N ASN A 31 -0.39 -7.27 -5.23
CA ASN A 31 0.39 -6.58 -6.25
C ASN A 31 1.89 -6.80 -5.99
N PRO A 32 2.65 -7.39 -6.94
CA PRO A 32 4.07 -7.71 -6.75
C PRO A 32 4.96 -6.46 -6.64
N SER A 33 4.44 -5.26 -6.92
CA SER A 33 5.17 -4.01 -6.71
C SER A 33 5.15 -3.53 -5.25
N ILE A 34 4.37 -4.16 -4.37
CA ILE A 34 4.36 -3.85 -2.94
C ILE A 34 5.72 -4.23 -2.37
N PRO A 35 6.42 -3.30 -1.68
CA PRO A 35 7.70 -3.61 -1.07
C PRO A 35 7.54 -4.65 0.04
N ILE A 36 8.59 -5.45 0.27
CA ILE A 36 8.64 -6.37 1.41
C ILE A 36 8.78 -5.55 2.69
N LEU A 37 7.85 -5.71 3.62
CA LEU A 37 7.75 -4.95 4.86
C LEU A 37 8.39 -5.76 6.00
N CYS A 38 9.71 -5.68 6.15
CA CYS A 38 10.48 -6.44 7.17
C CYS A 38 10.37 -5.83 8.59
N GLY A 39 9.15 -5.58 9.06
CA GLY A 39 8.89 -4.90 10.33
C GLY A 39 7.42 -4.50 10.55
N GLY A 40 6.61 -4.55 9.49
CA GLY A 40 5.19 -4.16 9.53
C GLY A 40 4.96 -2.77 8.93
N LEU A 41 3.75 -2.26 9.12
CA LEU A 41 3.35 -0.90 8.73
C LEU A 41 2.88 -0.17 9.98
N ASP A 42 3.42 1.02 10.20
CA ASP A 42 3.07 1.82 11.38
C ASP A 42 1.79 2.61 11.16
N HIS A 43 1.61 3.17 9.96
CA HIS A 43 0.47 4.04 9.67
C HIS A 43 -0.09 3.89 8.27
N ILE A 44 -1.41 4.05 8.16
CA ILE A 44 -2.13 4.16 6.90
C ILE A 44 -2.80 5.54 6.85
N LYS A 45 -2.60 6.28 5.77
CA LYS A 45 -3.21 7.59 5.52
C LYS A 45 -3.92 7.61 4.18
N ARG A 46 -5.16 8.05 4.15
CA ARG A 46 -5.90 8.29 2.90
C ARG A 46 -5.79 9.75 2.48
N THR A 47 -5.56 9.97 1.19
CA THR A 47 -5.67 11.27 0.51
C THR A 47 -6.76 11.17 -0.58
N LYS A 48 -7.11 12.29 -1.23
CA LYS A 48 -8.10 12.28 -2.32
C LYS A 48 -7.73 11.36 -3.49
N LYS A 49 -6.44 11.06 -3.68
CA LYS A 49 -5.91 10.30 -4.82
C LYS A 49 -5.22 9.00 -4.46
N PHE A 50 -4.80 8.83 -3.20
CA PHE A 50 -3.91 7.75 -2.78
C PHE A 50 -4.23 7.24 -1.39
N PHE A 51 -4.04 5.93 -1.18
CA PHE A 51 -3.78 5.34 0.12
C PHE A 51 -2.26 5.29 0.33
N VAL A 52 -1.79 5.82 1.45
CA VAL A 52 -0.38 5.92 1.80
C VAL A 52 -0.11 5.00 2.98
N PHE A 53 0.86 4.12 2.83
CA PHE A 53 1.32 3.17 3.82
C PHE A 53 2.71 3.59 4.27
N LEU A 54 2.85 3.85 5.56
CA LEU A 54 4.07 4.34 6.17
C LEU A 54 4.69 3.22 7.01
N ASP A 55 5.94 2.91 6.70
CA ASP A 55 6.85 2.09 7.49
C ASP A 55 7.94 3.03 8.00
N ILE A 56 7.86 3.35 9.29
CA ILE A 56 8.76 4.19 10.09
C ILE A 56 9.67 3.24 10.89
N GLY A 57 10.36 2.34 10.20
CA GLY A 57 11.33 1.45 10.83
C GLY A 57 12.54 2.20 11.42
N CYS A 58 13.15 1.62 12.46
CA CYS A 58 14.31 2.15 13.20
C CYS A 58 15.59 2.44 12.37
N ASN A 59 15.66 2.04 11.11
CA ASN A 59 16.89 2.11 10.29
C ASN A 59 16.82 3.12 9.13
N GLY A 60 15.80 3.98 9.07
CA GLY A 60 15.74 5.10 8.09
C GLY A 60 15.67 4.70 6.61
N ARG A 61 15.45 3.41 6.32
CA ARG A 61 15.13 2.92 4.98
C ARG A 61 13.61 2.83 4.86
N ASP A 62 12.97 3.96 4.63
CA ASP A 62 11.52 4.09 4.52
C ASP A 62 10.97 3.17 3.41
N ASN A 63 10.41 2.01 3.76
CA ASN A 63 9.65 1.16 2.81
C ASN A 63 8.25 1.71 2.53
N SER A 64 8.00 2.95 2.95
CA SER A 64 6.75 3.67 2.73
C SER A 64 6.38 3.72 1.24
N PHE A 65 5.13 3.42 0.94
CA PHE A 65 4.60 3.41 -0.41
C PHE A 65 3.17 3.93 -0.44
N ARG A 66 2.65 4.17 -1.64
CA ARG A 66 1.27 4.60 -1.83
C ARG A 66 0.62 3.90 -3.00
N ILE A 67 -0.68 3.63 -2.88
CA ILE A 67 -1.51 3.02 -3.92
C ILE A 67 -2.48 4.07 -4.44
N GLY A 68 -2.52 4.23 -5.76
CA GLY A 68 -3.40 5.17 -6.46
C GLY A 68 -4.14 4.54 -7.62
N ARG A 69 -5.17 5.24 -8.12
CA ARG A 69 -5.81 4.89 -9.39
C ARG A 69 -4.92 5.32 -10.56
N LYS A 70 -4.74 4.45 -11.55
CA LYS A 70 -4.14 4.82 -12.83
C LYS A 70 -5.15 5.71 -13.55
N GLU A 71 -4.87 7.02 -13.61
CA GLU A 71 -5.61 7.94 -14.47
C GLU A 71 -5.44 7.44 -15.92
N LYS A 72 -6.56 7.13 -16.60
CA LYS A 72 -6.52 6.86 -18.04
C LYS A 72 -6.12 8.17 -18.72
N LYS A 73 -4.98 8.16 -19.40
CA LYS A 73 -4.64 9.20 -20.38
C LYS A 73 -5.62 9.16 -21.55
#